data_AF-A0AAU5QD98-F1
#
_entry.id   AF-A0AAU5QD98-F1
#
_cell.length_a   1.000
_cell.length_b   1.000
_cell.length_c   1.000
_cell.angle_alpha   90.00
_cell.angle_beta   90.00
_cell.angle_gamma   90.00
#
_symmetry.space_group_name_H-M   'P 1'
#
loop_
_entity.id
_entity.type
_entity.pdbx_description
1 polymer ?
#
loop_
_entity_poly.entity_id
_entity_poly.type
_entity_poly.pdbx_seq_one_letter_code
_entity_poly.pdbx_strand_id
1 'polypeptide(L)'
;MGGTKLFNLLDEPWLPVRHGDGAVCGGSEAVEDIGVRRLLLEADRFQDLVVDLPTQKPALYRQVLLPIVVDALGRPTKAGEWAALFEAAAFTPVQRAKLNDYLDEHRHLFDLFDAQHPFGQVADLRTGKDETKGSALLVATAATGNNVPLFSSRTEGDPLELTPAQAARWLLHTHCWDTAAIKTGAVGDPLMKAGKTTGNPTGPLGQLGVVLPRGRTVYETLLLNIPFGQALLSTDQPQWRGRSRDVRAEDSCATAVWHTRPARGLLDLWTWQSRRIRLVPEETPDGTRVTRVIVAAGDRLTVTPDIEPHTTWTTPRIPARPKKAAASPKSTKSPALERPRQHRPGQAAWRGLGALLALGSVTEHRDATTKTAGFRTSALLGNLAETADRMSNAYPLQVELTGIVYGNQSAVIEDVFFDELPLPLAALDPEGEVCEVLLQVVNQAEELATAVNHLSADLRRAAGSDPIPWDKGQRPGDTLLHALDPVVRRLLVGLRKADEAADRAAQGGDNEGDVYDGQGPGLGDGGAGRFEPGWSAWEQKAGQLTWTVAEQVFATASPGLFTGRKAGKEGKEGKEIVHRLSTAERAFRIKLNKILPRRAAQGRHPRPRVE
;
A
#
# COMPACT_ATOMS: atom_id res chain seq x y z
N MET A 1 13.30 43.67 -10.21
CA MET A 1 12.79 42.30 -10.35
C MET A 1 13.99 41.38 -10.31
N GLY A 2 14.30 40.81 -9.14
CA GLY A 2 15.38 39.82 -9.03
C GLY A 2 14.91 38.55 -9.73
N GLY A 3 15.67 38.06 -10.70
CA GLY A 3 15.34 36.82 -11.40
C GLY A 3 15.30 35.67 -10.40
N THR A 4 14.16 34.98 -10.33
CA THR A 4 14.03 33.76 -9.54
C THR A 4 15.06 32.75 -10.00
N LYS A 5 15.82 32.17 -9.08
CA LYS A 5 16.83 31.16 -9.39
C LYS A 5 16.15 29.94 -10.02
N LEU A 6 16.67 29.46 -11.15
CA LEU A 6 16.21 28.21 -11.77
C LEU A 6 16.37 27.06 -10.78
N PHE A 7 15.40 26.16 -10.68
CA PHE A 7 15.50 24.92 -9.91
C PHE A 7 15.01 23.75 -10.76
N ASN A 8 15.91 23.19 -11.58
CA ASN A 8 15.57 22.13 -12.51
C ASN A 8 15.62 20.75 -11.83
N LEU A 9 14.47 20.08 -11.74
CA LEU A 9 14.34 18.80 -11.05
C LEU A 9 15.16 17.66 -11.67
N LEU A 10 15.63 17.81 -12.91
CA LEU A 10 16.49 16.80 -13.54
C LEU A 10 17.92 16.83 -12.98
N ASP A 11 18.41 18.01 -12.65
CA ASP A 11 19.83 18.24 -12.36
C ASP A 11 20.07 18.61 -10.89
N GLU A 12 19.18 19.42 -10.30
CA GLU A 12 19.32 19.89 -8.92
C GLU A 12 19.06 18.77 -7.90
N PRO A 13 19.74 18.78 -6.74
CA PRO A 13 19.57 17.78 -5.70
C PRO A 13 18.25 17.99 -4.94
N TRP A 14 17.31 17.05 -5.08
CA TRP A 14 16.02 17.12 -4.36
C TRP A 14 15.43 15.76 -3.95
N LEU A 15 16.00 14.67 -4.44
CA LEU A 15 15.62 13.30 -4.10
C LEU A 15 16.65 12.73 -3.13
N PRO A 16 16.30 12.55 -1.85
CA PRO A 16 17.17 11.88 -0.89
C PRO A 16 17.21 10.39 -1.22
N VAL A 17 18.40 9.83 -1.42
CA VAL A 17 18.58 8.42 -1.77
C VAL A 17 19.58 7.74 -0.85
N ARG A 18 19.34 6.45 -0.57
CA ARG A 18 20.29 5.60 0.13
C ARG A 18 21.16 4.83 -0.87
N HIS A 19 22.47 4.86 -0.67
CA HIS A 19 23.41 4.08 -1.47
C HIS A 19 23.30 2.57 -1.16
N GLY A 20 23.55 1.72 -2.16
CA GLY A 20 23.69 0.28 -1.95
C GLY A 20 25.00 -0.09 -1.23
N ASP A 21 25.02 -1.27 -0.60
CA ASP A 21 26.22 -1.83 0.02
C ASP A 21 27.36 -1.93 -1.00
N GLY A 22 28.51 -1.28 -0.72
CA GLY A 22 29.69 -1.25 -1.60
C GLY A 22 29.95 0.08 -2.31
N ALA A 23 29.15 1.13 -2.09
CA ALA A 23 29.46 2.46 -2.59
C ALA A 23 30.68 3.08 -1.89
N VAL A 24 31.57 3.70 -2.68
CA VAL A 24 32.85 4.32 -2.25
C VAL A 24 32.66 5.48 -1.26
N CYS A 25 31.43 5.97 -1.09
CA CYS A 25 31.11 7.09 -0.20
C CYS A 25 30.44 6.56 1.10
N GLY A 26 31.25 6.32 2.12
CA GLY A 26 30.82 6.41 3.53
C GLY A 26 29.70 5.47 3.98
N GLY A 27 29.87 4.15 3.87
CA GLY A 27 29.03 3.15 4.54
C GLY A 27 27.58 3.05 4.04
N SER A 28 26.95 1.92 4.34
CA SER A 28 25.56 1.53 3.98
C SER A 28 24.45 2.51 4.39
N GLU A 29 24.77 3.53 5.20
CA GLU A 29 23.79 4.45 5.81
C GLU A 29 23.81 5.88 5.25
N ALA A 30 24.74 6.23 4.35
CA ALA A 30 24.82 7.58 3.79
C ALA A 30 23.62 7.90 2.89
N VAL A 31 22.91 8.99 3.23
CA VAL A 31 21.84 9.58 2.42
C VAL A 31 22.39 10.78 1.66
N GLU A 32 22.14 10.83 0.36
CA GLU A 32 22.57 11.91 -0.53
C GLU A 32 21.35 12.47 -1.28
N ASP A 33 21.25 13.79 -1.39
CA ASP A 33 20.25 14.42 -2.26
C ASP A 33 20.78 14.50 -3.70
N ILE A 34 20.05 13.95 -4.67
CA ILE A 34 20.42 13.95 -6.09
C ILE A 34 19.27 14.39 -7.00
N GLY A 35 19.61 14.73 -8.24
CA GLY A 35 18.64 15.02 -9.31
C GLY A 35 18.12 13.75 -9.99
N VAL A 36 17.00 13.87 -10.71
CA VAL A 36 16.34 12.74 -11.40
C VAL A 36 17.26 12.09 -12.43
N ARG A 37 18.07 12.88 -13.16
CA ARG A 37 18.98 12.37 -14.19
C ARG A 37 19.96 11.36 -13.61
N ARG A 38 20.67 11.74 -12.54
CA ARG A 38 21.64 10.84 -11.89
C ARG A 38 20.95 9.61 -11.31
N LEU A 39 19.81 9.79 -10.65
CA LEU A 39 19.04 8.67 -10.07
C LEU A 39 18.68 7.62 -11.14
N LEU A 40 18.18 8.03 -12.30
CA LEU A 40 17.75 7.10 -13.35
C LEU A 40 18.94 6.45 -14.07
N LEU A 41 20.00 7.20 -14.36
CA LEU A 41 21.18 6.68 -15.08
C LEU A 41 22.04 5.74 -14.22
N GLU A 42 21.94 5.84 -12.90
CA GLU A 42 22.65 5.05 -11.90
C GLU A 42 21.68 4.28 -10.96
N ALA A 43 20.47 3.96 -11.44
CA ALA A 43 19.39 3.38 -10.62
C ALA A 43 19.75 2.05 -9.94
N ASP A 44 20.74 1.33 -10.47
CA ASP A 44 21.29 0.09 -9.93
C ASP A 44 22.20 0.31 -8.70
N ARG A 45 22.67 1.54 -8.46
CA ARG A 45 23.58 1.90 -7.35
C ARG A 45 22.86 2.35 -6.08
N PHE A 46 21.59 2.74 -6.21
CA PHE A 46 20.79 3.25 -5.10
C PHE A 46 19.81 2.18 -4.62
N GLN A 47 19.72 2.01 -3.30
CA GLN A 47 18.85 1.01 -2.69
C GLN A 47 17.38 1.46 -2.69
N ASP A 48 17.13 2.71 -2.26
CA ASP A 48 15.78 3.24 -2.05
C ASP A 48 15.77 4.77 -1.97
N LEU A 49 14.58 5.35 -2.15
CA LEU A 49 14.30 6.75 -1.85
C LEU A 49 14.04 6.92 -0.34
N VAL A 50 14.68 7.91 0.27
CA VAL A 50 14.42 8.30 1.66
C VAL A 50 13.43 9.47 1.65
N VAL A 51 12.28 9.29 2.30
CA VAL A 51 11.18 10.25 2.29
C VAL A 51 10.78 10.68 3.70
N ASP A 52 10.31 11.93 3.82
CA ASP A 52 9.86 12.50 5.10
C ASP A 52 8.55 11.86 5.59
N LEU A 53 7.70 11.45 4.64
CA LEU A 53 6.43 10.77 4.89
C LEU A 53 6.26 9.63 3.87
N PRO A 54 5.88 8.41 4.28
CA PRO A 54 5.82 7.25 3.37
C PRO A 54 4.97 7.46 2.11
N THR A 55 3.91 8.27 2.21
CA THR A 55 3.03 8.59 1.06
C THR A 55 3.72 9.43 -0.02
N GLN A 56 4.86 10.06 0.25
CA GLN A 56 5.64 10.74 -0.78
C GLN A 56 6.24 9.75 -1.77
N LYS A 57 6.68 8.55 -1.34
CA LYS A 57 7.39 7.61 -2.22
C LYS A 57 6.54 7.20 -3.44
N PRO A 58 5.28 6.73 -3.30
CA PRO A 58 4.41 6.46 -4.46
C PRO A 58 4.17 7.69 -5.35
N ALA A 59 4.12 8.89 -4.78
CA ALA A 59 3.96 10.13 -5.54
C ALA A 59 5.20 10.44 -6.38
N LEU A 60 6.41 10.24 -5.85
CA LEU A 60 7.67 10.43 -6.57
C LEU A 60 7.82 9.43 -7.72
N TYR A 61 7.53 8.15 -7.47
CA TYR A 61 7.55 7.13 -8.51
C TYR A 61 6.54 7.43 -9.62
N ARG A 62 5.29 7.79 -9.28
CA ARG A 62 4.25 8.03 -10.29
C ARG A 62 4.33 9.37 -11.00
N GLN A 63 4.68 10.45 -10.32
CA GLN A 63 4.67 11.77 -10.96
C GLN A 63 5.95 12.07 -11.74
N VAL A 64 7.03 11.30 -11.51
CA VAL A 64 8.34 11.59 -12.11
C VAL A 64 9.01 10.32 -12.65
N LEU A 65 9.34 9.35 -11.81
CA LEU A 65 10.30 8.30 -12.20
C LEU A 65 9.74 7.28 -13.21
N LEU A 66 8.58 6.68 -12.92
CA LEU A 66 7.95 5.68 -13.80
C LEU A 66 7.57 6.27 -15.17
N PRO A 67 6.91 7.45 -15.25
CA PRO A 67 6.53 7.99 -16.55
C PRO A 67 7.73 8.41 -17.41
N ILE A 68 8.84 8.90 -16.83
CA ILE A 68 10.05 9.19 -17.60
C ILE A 68 10.59 7.91 -18.25
N VAL A 69 10.74 6.84 -17.46
CA VAL A 69 11.26 5.56 -17.97
C VAL A 69 10.34 5.00 -19.06
N VAL A 70 9.03 5.01 -18.82
CA VAL A 70 8.05 4.41 -19.73
C VAL A 70 7.83 5.23 -21.00
N ASP A 71 7.87 6.57 -20.94
CA ASP A 71 7.76 7.41 -22.14
C ASP A 71 9.06 7.40 -22.97
N ALA A 72 10.23 7.33 -22.32
CA ALA A 72 11.53 7.29 -23.00
C ALA A 72 11.87 5.92 -23.62
N LEU A 73 11.58 4.83 -22.90
CA LEU A 73 11.99 3.47 -23.28
C LEU A 73 10.84 2.58 -23.73
N GLY A 74 9.60 2.99 -23.49
CA GLY A 74 8.43 2.12 -23.59
C GLY A 74 8.23 1.25 -22.34
N ARG A 75 7.16 0.45 -22.34
CA ARG A 75 6.94 -0.62 -21.36
C ARG A 75 7.09 -2.00 -22.03
N PRO A 76 7.48 -3.04 -21.28
CA PRO A 76 7.56 -4.39 -21.83
C PRO A 76 6.18 -4.86 -22.28
N THR A 77 6.11 -5.63 -23.36
CA THR A 77 4.82 -6.09 -23.90
C THR A 77 4.38 -7.44 -23.36
N LYS A 78 5.35 -8.24 -22.89
CA LYS A 78 5.16 -9.63 -22.43
C LYS A 78 6.08 -9.93 -21.25
N ALA A 79 5.70 -10.95 -20.47
CA ALA A 79 6.46 -11.47 -19.34
C ALA A 79 7.95 -11.73 -19.65
N GLY A 80 8.26 -12.29 -20.82
CA GLY A 80 9.65 -12.60 -21.20
C GLY A 80 10.54 -11.38 -21.45
N GLU A 81 9.99 -10.30 -22.00
CA GLU A 81 10.73 -9.03 -22.16
C GLU A 81 10.99 -8.38 -20.80
N TRP A 82 10.00 -8.44 -19.90
CA TRP A 82 10.15 -7.95 -18.54
C TRP A 82 11.22 -8.74 -17.77
N ALA A 83 11.20 -10.08 -17.86
CA ALA A 83 12.18 -10.94 -17.20
C ALA A 83 13.61 -10.67 -17.66
N ALA A 84 13.83 -10.50 -18.98
CA ALA A 84 15.14 -10.16 -19.51
C ALA A 84 15.67 -8.81 -19.00
N LEU A 85 14.79 -7.80 -18.84
CA LEU A 85 15.16 -6.52 -18.22
C LEU A 85 15.48 -6.69 -16.74
N PHE A 86 14.71 -7.51 -16.03
CA PHE A 86 14.92 -7.77 -14.61
C PHE A 86 16.27 -8.48 -14.36
N GLU A 87 16.59 -9.51 -15.16
CA GLU A 87 17.87 -10.24 -15.12
C GLU A 87 19.07 -9.34 -15.44
N ALA A 88 18.91 -8.35 -16.32
CA ALA A 88 19.97 -7.40 -16.67
C ALA A 88 20.43 -6.55 -15.47
N ALA A 89 19.61 -6.43 -14.41
CA ALA A 89 19.87 -5.74 -13.15
C ALA A 89 20.23 -4.23 -13.21
N ALA A 90 20.42 -3.67 -14.41
CA ALA A 90 20.67 -2.26 -14.67
C ALA A 90 20.24 -1.88 -16.09
N PHE A 91 20.04 -0.58 -16.33
CA PHE A 91 19.83 -0.08 -17.69
C PHE A 91 21.10 -0.29 -18.53
N THR A 92 20.92 -0.85 -19.73
CA THR A 92 22.00 -1.00 -20.72
C THR A 92 22.53 0.37 -21.17
N PRO A 93 23.76 0.46 -21.71
CA PRO A 93 24.29 1.73 -22.22
C PRO A 93 23.38 2.41 -23.26
N VAL A 94 22.72 1.61 -24.12
CA VAL A 94 21.76 2.11 -25.12
C VAL A 94 20.51 2.71 -24.46
N GLN A 95 19.97 2.05 -23.44
CA GLN A 95 18.82 2.57 -22.69
C GLN A 95 19.18 3.84 -21.91
N ARG A 96 20.38 3.90 -21.31
CA ARG A 96 20.89 5.11 -20.64
C ARG A 96 21.03 6.28 -21.61
N ALA A 97 21.54 6.04 -22.83
CA ALA A 97 21.62 7.06 -23.86
C ALA A 97 20.22 7.60 -24.23
N LYS A 98 19.25 6.71 -24.50
CA LYS A 98 17.86 7.11 -24.79
C LYS A 98 17.21 7.89 -23.64
N LEU A 99 17.42 7.46 -22.39
CA LEU A 99 16.96 8.20 -21.22
C LEU A 99 17.58 9.59 -21.17
N ASN A 100 18.90 9.68 -21.39
CA ASN A 100 19.59 10.97 -21.36
C ASN A 100 19.08 11.92 -22.46
N ASP A 101 18.90 11.41 -23.69
CA ASP A 101 18.35 12.17 -24.82
C ASP A 101 16.93 12.69 -24.52
N TYR A 102 16.07 11.83 -23.96
CA TYR A 102 14.71 12.20 -23.53
C TYR A 102 14.73 13.30 -22.45
N LEU A 103 15.63 13.17 -21.47
CA LEU A 103 15.80 14.16 -20.41
C LEU A 103 16.30 15.51 -20.96
N ASP A 104 17.18 15.49 -21.97
CA ASP A 104 17.67 16.70 -22.64
C ASP A 104 16.57 17.38 -23.45
N GLU A 105 15.79 16.60 -24.22
CA GLU A 105 14.65 17.09 -25.00
C GLU A 105 13.64 17.84 -24.12
N HIS A 106 13.30 17.26 -22.96
CA HIS A 106 12.26 17.80 -22.08
C HIS A 106 12.78 18.69 -20.96
N ARG A 107 14.09 18.93 -20.85
CA ARG A 107 14.71 19.67 -19.74
C ARG A 107 14.02 21.00 -19.42
N HIS A 108 13.59 21.72 -20.45
CA HIS A 108 12.92 23.02 -20.35
C HIS A 108 11.55 22.98 -19.64
N LEU A 109 10.98 21.79 -19.40
CA LEU A 109 9.68 21.61 -18.74
C LEU A 109 9.81 21.17 -17.28
N PHE A 110 11.03 20.95 -16.78
CA PHE A 110 11.32 20.41 -15.45
C PHE A 110 11.86 21.43 -14.45
N ASP A 111 11.87 22.72 -14.79
CA ASP A 111 12.15 23.77 -13.83
C ASP A 111 10.92 24.06 -12.96
N LEU A 112 11.11 23.99 -11.64
CA LEU A 112 10.07 24.20 -10.63
C LEU A 112 9.53 25.64 -10.63
N PHE A 113 10.33 26.62 -11.03
CA PHE A 113 10.00 28.04 -10.96
C PHE A 113 10.04 28.74 -12.32
N ASP A 114 9.99 27.98 -13.42
CA ASP A 114 9.92 28.57 -14.77
C ASP A 114 8.74 29.55 -14.87
N ALA A 115 8.98 30.68 -15.54
CA ALA A 115 7.99 31.76 -15.62
C ALA A 115 6.76 31.39 -16.45
N GLN A 116 6.87 30.43 -17.38
CA GLN A 116 5.80 30.05 -18.30
C GLN A 116 5.35 28.59 -18.12
N HIS A 117 6.30 27.70 -17.84
CA HIS A 117 6.12 26.25 -17.77
C HIS A 117 6.61 25.62 -16.45
N PRO A 118 6.27 26.18 -15.26
CA PRO A 118 6.76 25.65 -14.00
C PRO A 118 6.26 24.22 -13.78
N PHE A 119 7.17 23.28 -13.52
CA PHE A 119 6.85 21.84 -13.47
C PHE A 119 5.69 21.55 -12.51
N GLY A 120 4.69 20.80 -12.99
CA GLY A 120 3.50 20.40 -12.21
C GLY A 120 2.57 21.57 -11.80
N GLN A 121 2.81 22.77 -12.29
CA GLN A 121 2.11 23.99 -11.85
C GLN A 121 1.45 24.74 -13.01
N VAL A 122 0.65 25.75 -12.66
CA VAL A 122 0.06 26.74 -13.56
C VAL A 122 0.73 28.09 -13.28
N ALA A 123 1.48 28.62 -14.24
CA ALA A 123 2.32 29.81 -14.06
C ALA A 123 1.53 31.04 -13.57
N ASP A 124 0.42 31.35 -14.23
CA ASP A 124 -0.41 32.54 -13.95
C ASP A 124 -1.59 32.25 -13.02
N LEU A 125 -1.52 31.15 -12.24
CA LEU A 125 -2.60 30.82 -11.32
C LEU A 125 -2.78 31.95 -10.30
N ARG A 126 -4.02 32.41 -10.17
CA ARG A 126 -4.40 33.45 -9.21
C ARG A 126 -5.85 33.29 -8.77
N THR A 127 -6.15 33.81 -7.59
CA THR A 127 -7.53 33.89 -7.07
C THR A 127 -8.18 35.20 -7.53
N GLY A 128 -9.50 35.32 -7.40
CA GLY A 128 -10.19 36.56 -7.81
C GLY A 128 -9.73 37.84 -7.06
N LYS A 129 -9.06 37.67 -5.91
CA LYS A 129 -8.49 38.76 -5.09
C LYS A 129 -6.96 38.76 -5.06
N ASP A 130 -6.32 37.91 -5.86
CA ASP A 130 -4.87 37.68 -5.85
C ASP A 130 -4.28 37.28 -4.47
N GLU A 131 -5.12 36.71 -3.59
CA GLU A 131 -4.73 36.17 -2.28
C GLU A 131 -4.01 34.82 -2.42
N THR A 132 -3.00 34.61 -1.56
CA THR A 132 -2.24 33.34 -1.42
C THR A 132 -2.41 32.74 -0.03
N LYS A 133 -2.16 31.45 0.13
CA LYS A 133 -2.11 30.76 1.43
C LYS A 133 -0.68 30.43 1.83
N GLY A 134 -0.44 30.11 3.10
CA GLY A 134 0.85 29.59 3.55
C GLY A 134 1.18 28.22 2.94
N SER A 135 2.46 27.98 2.67
CA SER A 135 3.02 26.71 2.16
C SER A 135 2.68 25.47 2.99
N ALA A 136 2.36 25.64 4.28
CA ALA A 136 1.85 24.59 5.16
C ALA A 136 0.62 23.86 4.57
N LEU A 137 -0.14 24.51 3.68
CA LEU A 137 -1.26 23.89 2.96
C LEU A 137 -0.86 22.66 2.12
N LEU A 138 0.40 22.58 1.66
CA LEU A 138 0.91 21.44 0.91
C LEU A 138 1.37 20.27 1.79
N VAL A 139 1.62 20.54 3.08
CA VAL A 139 2.26 19.59 3.99
C VAL A 139 1.19 18.81 4.71
N ALA A 140 1.05 17.52 4.37
CA ALA A 140 -0.03 16.67 4.87
C ALA A 140 -0.06 16.53 6.41
N THR A 141 1.08 16.66 7.07
CA THR A 141 1.22 16.60 8.53
C THR A 141 1.00 17.94 9.22
N ALA A 142 0.95 19.05 8.47
CA ALA A 142 0.75 20.37 9.02
C ALA A 142 -0.75 20.64 9.27
N ALA A 143 -1.06 21.14 10.46
CA ALA A 143 -2.38 21.63 10.78
C ALA A 143 -2.62 22.98 10.08
N THR A 144 -3.68 23.10 9.28
CA THR A 144 -4.04 24.35 8.59
C THR A 144 -5.54 24.65 8.73
N GLY A 145 -5.90 25.94 8.78
CA GLY A 145 -7.27 26.40 8.94
C GLY A 145 -7.97 25.84 10.18
N ASN A 146 -9.12 25.18 9.99
CA ASN A 146 -9.92 24.63 11.10
C ASN A 146 -9.36 23.33 11.70
N ASN A 147 -8.22 22.81 11.20
CA ASN A 147 -7.56 21.67 11.82
C ASN A 147 -6.74 22.19 13.02
N VAL A 148 -7.19 21.93 14.25
CA VAL A 148 -6.55 22.45 15.45
C VAL A 148 -5.21 21.73 15.66
N PRO A 149 -4.07 22.43 15.70
CA PRO A 149 -2.79 21.81 16.02
C PRO A 149 -2.84 21.20 17.42
N LEU A 150 -2.63 19.89 17.53
CA LEU A 150 -2.45 19.21 18.80
C LEU A 150 -0.95 19.10 19.08
N PHE A 151 -0.48 19.73 20.15
CA PHE A 151 0.92 19.68 20.60
C PHE A 151 1.97 20.24 19.62
N SER A 152 1.56 21.09 18.67
CA SER A 152 2.50 21.83 17.80
C SER A 152 2.89 23.15 18.44
N SER A 153 4.19 23.46 18.44
CA SER A 153 4.69 24.81 18.77
C SER A 153 4.45 25.83 17.66
N ARG A 154 4.03 25.39 16.46
CA ARG A 154 3.72 26.24 15.30
C ARG A 154 2.23 26.51 15.21
N THR A 155 1.90 27.76 14.94
CA THR A 155 0.56 28.27 14.63
C THR A 155 0.40 28.53 13.13
N GLU A 156 -0.82 28.81 12.66
CA GLU A 156 -1.06 29.18 11.25
C GLU A 156 -0.34 30.49 10.85
N GLY A 157 0.01 31.34 11.82
CA GLY A 157 0.78 32.56 11.59
C GLY A 157 2.28 32.34 11.40
N ASP A 158 2.81 31.16 11.73
CA ASP A 158 4.24 30.85 11.59
C ASP A 158 4.51 30.32 10.18
N PRO A 159 5.22 31.07 9.31
CA PRO A 159 5.49 30.63 7.96
C PRO A 159 6.30 29.33 7.97
N LEU A 160 5.88 28.37 7.12
CA LEU A 160 6.63 27.14 6.89
C LEU A 160 7.54 27.33 5.68
N GLU A 161 8.76 27.78 5.92
CA GLU A 161 9.71 28.03 4.82
C GLU A 161 10.21 26.71 4.23
N LEU A 162 9.64 26.28 3.10
CA LEU A 162 10.09 25.07 2.41
C LEU A 162 11.28 25.39 1.51
N THR A 163 12.30 24.53 1.51
CA THR A 163 13.31 24.56 0.44
C THR A 163 12.66 24.18 -0.89
N PRO A 164 13.25 24.56 -2.05
CA PRO A 164 12.74 24.13 -3.36
C PRO A 164 12.57 22.60 -3.47
N ALA A 165 13.52 21.84 -2.90
CA ALA A 165 13.45 20.39 -2.84
C ALA A 165 12.23 19.88 -2.05
N GLN A 166 11.99 20.43 -0.85
CA GLN A 166 10.81 20.09 -0.05
C GLN A 166 9.52 20.48 -0.75
N ALA A 167 9.48 21.68 -1.35
CA ALA A 167 8.32 22.18 -2.08
C ALA A 167 7.99 21.29 -3.29
N ALA A 168 8.99 20.80 -4.02
CA ALA A 168 8.81 19.85 -5.12
C ALA A 168 8.18 18.53 -4.63
N ARG A 169 8.70 17.94 -3.54
CA ARG A 169 8.14 16.69 -2.97
C ARG A 169 6.68 16.87 -2.52
N TRP A 170 6.37 17.99 -1.86
CA TRP A 170 5.01 18.28 -1.40
C TRP A 170 4.05 18.67 -2.52
N LEU A 171 4.53 19.32 -3.59
CA LEU A 171 3.75 19.57 -4.80
C LEU A 171 3.26 18.25 -5.40
N LEU A 172 4.17 17.29 -5.63
CA LEU A 172 3.85 15.99 -6.22
C LEU A 172 2.92 15.19 -5.30
N HIS A 173 3.18 15.23 -3.99
CA HIS A 173 2.30 14.63 -2.99
C HIS A 173 0.88 15.19 -3.07
N THR A 174 0.72 16.52 -3.16
CA THR A 174 -0.57 17.19 -3.22
C THR A 174 -1.39 16.74 -4.44
N HIS A 175 -0.77 16.59 -5.61
CA HIS A 175 -1.47 16.04 -6.79
C HIS A 175 -2.01 14.62 -6.57
N CYS A 176 -1.35 13.83 -5.73
CA CYS A 176 -1.69 12.43 -5.51
C CYS A 176 -2.65 12.20 -4.35
N TRP A 177 -2.55 13.00 -3.29
CA TRP A 177 -3.08 12.69 -1.96
C TRP A 177 -3.94 13.78 -1.32
N ASP A 178 -4.13 14.93 -1.97
CA ASP A 178 -4.88 16.03 -1.36
C ASP A 178 -6.35 15.68 -1.04
N THR A 179 -6.91 16.38 -0.06
CA THR A 179 -8.26 16.14 0.49
C THR A 179 -9.36 16.59 -0.48
N ALA A 180 -10.58 16.10 -0.25
CA ALA A 180 -11.81 16.51 -0.92
C ALA A 180 -12.35 17.88 -0.43
N ALA A 181 -11.59 18.62 0.37
CA ALA A 181 -12.01 19.92 0.89
C ALA A 181 -12.39 20.91 -0.21
N ILE A 182 -13.19 21.91 0.15
CA ILE A 182 -13.51 23.03 -0.74
C ILE A 182 -12.20 23.74 -1.08
N LYS A 183 -11.91 23.86 -2.38
CA LYS A 183 -10.68 24.51 -2.85
C LYS A 183 -10.98 25.95 -3.25
N THR A 184 -9.93 26.77 -3.19
CA THR A 184 -10.01 28.17 -3.63
C THR A 184 -10.30 28.20 -5.13
N GLY A 185 -11.22 29.07 -5.55
CA GLY A 185 -11.54 29.27 -6.96
C GLY A 185 -10.42 30.03 -7.66
N ALA A 186 -9.97 29.51 -8.80
CA ALA A 186 -8.98 30.16 -9.65
C ALA A 186 -9.65 31.02 -10.71
N VAL A 187 -9.01 32.12 -11.10
CA VAL A 187 -9.43 32.89 -12.28
C VAL A 187 -9.30 31.99 -13.51
N GLY A 188 -10.38 31.88 -14.29
CA GLY A 188 -10.45 30.97 -15.44
C GLY A 188 -11.03 29.58 -15.15
N ASP A 189 -11.33 29.26 -13.88
CA ASP A 189 -12.08 28.04 -13.53
C ASP A 189 -13.56 28.20 -13.96
N PRO A 190 -14.07 27.36 -14.91
CA PRO A 190 -15.42 27.48 -15.44
C PRO A 190 -16.51 27.14 -14.41
N LEU A 191 -16.17 26.45 -13.32
CA LEU A 191 -17.10 25.97 -12.31
C LEU A 191 -16.93 26.69 -10.96
N MET A 192 -16.08 27.71 -10.91
CA MET A 192 -15.94 28.58 -9.75
C MET A 192 -17.27 29.29 -9.43
N LYS A 193 -17.68 29.24 -8.16
CA LYS A 193 -18.81 30.02 -7.63
C LYS A 193 -18.38 30.71 -6.34
N ALA A 194 -18.59 32.03 -6.28
CA ALA A 194 -18.23 32.85 -5.12
C ALA A 194 -16.78 32.64 -4.62
N GLY A 195 -15.82 32.55 -5.55
CA GLY A 195 -14.39 32.37 -5.24
C GLY A 195 -14.02 30.98 -4.71
N LYS A 196 -14.89 29.97 -4.86
CA LYS A 196 -14.68 28.60 -4.40
C LYS A 196 -15.09 27.57 -5.44
N THR A 197 -14.47 26.39 -5.35
CA THR A 197 -14.81 25.22 -6.19
C THR A 197 -15.04 24.01 -5.30
N THR A 198 -16.23 23.40 -5.43
CA THR A 198 -16.75 22.33 -4.56
C THR A 198 -16.86 21.00 -5.28
N GLY A 199 -17.02 19.91 -4.51
CA GLY A 199 -17.22 18.55 -5.06
C GLY A 199 -15.94 17.94 -5.63
N ASN A 200 -14.78 18.32 -5.09
CA ASN A 200 -13.50 17.77 -5.50
C ASN A 200 -13.36 16.36 -4.91
N PRO A 201 -12.96 15.35 -5.69
CA PRO A 201 -12.52 14.08 -5.12
C PRO A 201 -11.19 14.26 -4.39
N THR A 202 -10.86 13.30 -3.53
CA THR A 202 -9.48 13.15 -3.04
C THR A 202 -8.54 12.91 -4.22
N GLY A 203 -7.25 13.16 -4.01
CA GLY A 203 -6.23 12.85 -5.01
C GLY A 203 -6.30 11.37 -5.46
N PRO A 204 -5.83 11.03 -6.67
CA PRO A 204 -5.98 9.69 -7.25
C PRO A 204 -5.46 8.57 -6.35
N LEU A 205 -4.29 8.76 -5.71
CA LEU A 205 -3.74 7.76 -4.78
C LEU A 205 -4.52 7.69 -3.47
N GLY A 206 -5.12 8.80 -3.03
CA GLY A 206 -5.99 8.83 -1.85
C GLY A 206 -7.23 7.95 -1.97
N GLN A 207 -7.62 7.55 -3.17
CA GLN A 207 -8.73 6.63 -3.39
C GLN A 207 -8.31 5.15 -3.30
N LEU A 208 -7.01 4.88 -3.16
CA LEU A 208 -6.43 3.54 -3.23
C LEU A 208 -5.92 3.07 -1.86
N GLY A 209 -5.79 1.75 -1.72
CA GLY A 209 -4.82 1.15 -0.81
C GLY A 209 -3.59 0.83 -1.64
N VAL A 210 -2.61 1.73 -1.64
CA VAL A 210 -1.47 1.66 -2.55
C VAL A 210 -0.61 0.44 -2.22
N VAL A 211 -0.27 -0.33 -3.24
CA VAL A 211 0.63 -1.49 -3.22
C VAL A 211 1.81 -1.16 -4.11
N LEU A 212 2.99 -1.01 -3.52
CA LEU A 212 4.24 -0.69 -4.20
C LEU A 212 5.27 -1.80 -3.93
N PRO A 213 5.45 -2.76 -4.86
CA PRO A 213 6.56 -3.69 -4.81
C PRO A 213 7.91 -2.96 -4.79
N ARG A 214 8.83 -3.36 -3.91
CA ARG A 214 10.18 -2.81 -3.79
C ARG A 214 11.22 -3.92 -3.91
N GLY A 215 12.25 -3.63 -4.69
CA GLY A 215 13.39 -4.52 -4.91
C GLY A 215 14.61 -4.16 -4.08
N ARG A 216 15.77 -4.68 -4.50
CA ARG A 216 17.08 -4.40 -3.89
C ARG A 216 17.61 -3.02 -4.25
N THR A 217 17.26 -2.54 -5.44
CA THR A 217 17.71 -1.26 -6.00
C THR A 217 16.54 -0.44 -6.51
N VAL A 218 16.79 0.84 -6.78
CA VAL A 218 15.82 1.71 -7.46
C VAL A 218 15.50 1.18 -8.85
N TYR A 219 16.47 0.62 -9.58
CA TYR A 219 16.26 -0.03 -10.88
C TYR A 219 15.23 -1.16 -10.79
N GLU A 220 15.43 -2.10 -9.86
CA GLU A 220 14.49 -3.20 -9.67
C GLU A 220 13.12 -2.67 -9.25
N THR A 221 13.08 -1.69 -8.34
CA THR A 221 11.83 -1.07 -7.90
C THR A 221 11.09 -0.39 -9.07
N LEU A 222 11.79 0.24 -10.02
CA LEU A 222 11.16 0.76 -11.23
C LEU A 222 10.53 -0.37 -12.04
N LEU A 223 11.28 -1.44 -12.34
CA LEU A 223 10.76 -2.56 -13.14
C LEU A 223 9.59 -3.28 -12.47
N LEU A 224 9.65 -3.51 -11.15
CA LEU A 224 8.56 -4.12 -10.39
C LEU A 224 7.27 -3.29 -10.41
N ASN A 225 7.34 -1.99 -10.72
CA ASN A 225 6.20 -1.07 -10.81
C ASN A 225 5.84 -0.66 -12.24
N ILE A 226 6.51 -1.21 -13.26
CA ILE A 226 6.15 -1.03 -14.68
C ILE A 226 5.44 -2.31 -15.14
N PRO A 227 4.09 -2.31 -15.25
CA PRO A 227 3.37 -3.49 -15.71
C PRO A 227 3.65 -3.73 -17.19
N PHE A 228 3.95 -4.98 -17.55
CA PHE A 228 3.96 -5.39 -18.95
C PHE A 228 2.55 -5.54 -19.50
N GLY A 229 2.36 -5.30 -20.79
CA GLY A 229 1.05 -5.41 -21.44
C GLY A 229 0.98 -4.72 -22.80
N GLN A 230 -0.21 -4.30 -23.23
CA GLN A 230 -0.39 -3.66 -24.54
C GLN A 230 0.53 -2.44 -24.75
N ALA A 231 0.92 -2.14 -25.98
CA ALA A 231 1.68 -0.91 -26.23
C ALA A 231 0.91 0.34 -25.76
N LEU A 232 1.65 1.38 -25.38
CA LEU A 232 1.04 2.65 -24.96
C LEU A 232 0.32 3.30 -26.15
N LEU A 233 -0.81 3.93 -25.87
CA LEU A 233 -1.50 4.73 -26.88
C LEU A 233 -0.71 6.01 -27.12
N SER A 234 -0.68 6.51 -28.36
CA SER A 234 -0.03 7.80 -28.68
C SER A 234 -0.63 8.99 -27.93
N THR A 235 -1.87 8.85 -27.45
CA THR A 235 -2.59 9.83 -26.64
C THR A 235 -2.33 9.72 -25.15
N ASP A 236 -1.69 8.63 -24.70
CA ASP A 236 -1.23 8.45 -23.33
C ASP A 236 0.14 9.13 -23.17
N GLN A 237 0.13 10.32 -22.58
CA GLN A 237 1.32 11.16 -22.44
C GLN A 237 1.41 11.68 -21.01
N PRO A 238 2.63 11.86 -20.47
CA PRO A 238 2.80 12.45 -19.16
C PRO A 238 2.46 13.94 -19.19
N GLN A 239 2.13 14.50 -18.02
CA GLN A 239 1.63 15.86 -17.88
C GLN A 239 2.52 16.92 -18.53
N TRP A 240 3.85 16.75 -18.53
CA TRP A 240 4.77 17.74 -19.12
C TRP A 240 4.66 17.79 -20.65
N ARG A 241 4.39 16.68 -21.33
CA ARG A 241 4.13 16.68 -22.78
C ARG A 241 2.78 17.30 -23.13
N GLY A 242 1.82 17.21 -22.22
CA GLY A 242 0.53 17.92 -22.27
C GLY A 242 0.62 19.45 -22.23
N ARG A 243 1.85 20.00 -22.09
CA ARG A 243 2.18 21.43 -22.10
C ARG A 243 2.88 21.88 -23.37
N SER A 244 3.15 20.96 -24.31
CA SER A 244 3.71 21.31 -25.62
C SER A 244 2.76 22.26 -26.36
N ARG A 245 3.32 23.12 -27.22
CA ARG A 245 2.60 24.13 -28.01
C ARG A 245 1.49 23.54 -28.89
N ASP A 246 1.54 22.24 -29.15
CA ASP A 246 0.61 21.51 -30.03
C ASP A 246 -0.68 21.07 -29.34
N VAL A 247 -0.79 21.22 -28.00
CA VAL A 247 -1.99 20.87 -27.24
C VAL A 247 -2.98 22.04 -27.26
N ARG A 248 -4.26 21.76 -27.55
CA ARG A 248 -5.32 22.78 -27.46
C ARG A 248 -5.36 23.35 -26.04
N ALA A 249 -5.39 24.67 -25.91
CA ALA A 249 -5.31 25.35 -24.61
C ALA A 249 -6.36 24.86 -23.60
N GLU A 250 -7.54 24.49 -24.08
CA GLU A 250 -8.65 23.93 -23.29
C GLU A 250 -8.40 22.52 -22.72
N ASP A 251 -7.50 21.74 -23.32
CA ASP A 251 -7.12 20.40 -22.87
C ASP A 251 -5.82 20.41 -22.03
N SER A 252 -5.16 21.57 -21.91
CA SER A 252 -3.88 21.69 -21.23
C SER A 252 -4.03 21.76 -19.71
N CYS A 253 -3.27 20.93 -19.01
CA CYS A 253 -3.16 20.95 -17.56
C CYS A 253 -2.36 22.14 -17.01
N ALA A 254 -1.75 22.96 -17.88
CA ALA A 254 -1.04 24.18 -17.51
C ALA A 254 -1.95 25.41 -17.37
N THR A 255 -3.28 25.24 -17.41
CA THR A 255 -4.26 26.32 -17.21
C THR A 255 -5.14 26.07 -15.98
N ALA A 256 -5.90 27.09 -15.56
CA ALA A 256 -6.89 26.96 -14.48
C ALA A 256 -8.12 26.12 -14.87
N VAL A 257 -8.32 25.82 -16.16
CA VAL A 257 -9.42 25.00 -16.66
C VAL A 257 -9.17 23.54 -16.28
N TRP A 258 -10.22 22.84 -15.87
CA TRP A 258 -10.18 21.44 -15.49
C TRP A 258 -11.41 20.69 -15.97
N HIS A 259 -11.28 19.36 -16.10
CA HIS A 259 -12.31 18.49 -16.66
C HIS A 259 -12.61 17.28 -15.77
N THR A 260 -13.82 16.73 -15.91
CA THR A 260 -14.11 15.38 -15.44
C THR A 260 -13.98 14.41 -16.61
N ARG A 261 -12.96 13.56 -16.60
CA ARG A 261 -12.62 12.69 -17.72
C ARG A 261 -11.98 11.37 -17.25
N PRO A 262 -12.01 10.29 -18.06
CA PRO A 262 -11.18 9.12 -17.80
C PRO A 262 -9.70 9.43 -18.06
N ALA A 263 -8.82 8.60 -17.50
CA ALA A 263 -7.41 8.57 -17.90
C ALA A 263 -7.26 8.00 -19.31
N ARG A 264 -6.34 8.57 -20.09
CA ARG A 264 -6.03 8.12 -21.45
C ARG A 264 -5.16 6.86 -21.46
N GLY A 265 -4.37 6.65 -20.41
CA GLY A 265 -3.55 5.48 -20.19
C GLY A 265 -2.74 5.60 -18.88
N LEU A 266 -1.61 4.90 -18.80
CA LEU A 266 -0.78 4.84 -17.60
C LEU A 266 -0.02 6.15 -17.36
N LEU A 267 0.57 6.74 -18.40
CA LEU A 267 1.37 7.96 -18.27
C LEU A 267 0.50 9.14 -17.79
N ASP A 268 -0.69 9.29 -18.38
CA ASP A 268 -1.69 10.29 -17.96
C ASP A 268 -2.22 10.01 -16.54
N LEU A 269 -2.49 8.74 -16.20
CA LEU A 269 -2.96 8.36 -14.86
C LEU A 269 -1.90 8.58 -13.77
N TRP A 270 -0.63 8.28 -14.05
CA TRP A 270 0.46 8.42 -13.10
C TRP A 270 0.83 9.87 -12.84
N THR A 271 0.75 10.72 -13.88
CA THR A 271 1.04 12.17 -13.79
C THR A 271 -0.21 13.03 -13.65
N TRP A 272 -1.33 12.43 -13.22
CA TRP A 272 -2.63 13.09 -13.18
C TRP A 272 -2.63 14.40 -12.38
N GLN A 273 -3.09 15.48 -13.02
CA GLN A 273 -3.09 16.82 -12.42
C GLN A 273 -4.40 17.08 -11.66
N SER A 274 -4.57 16.41 -10.50
CA SER A 274 -5.83 16.50 -9.73
C SER A 274 -6.09 17.86 -9.08
N ARG A 275 -5.07 18.71 -9.02
CA ARG A 275 -5.09 20.07 -8.51
C ARG A 275 -4.44 20.99 -9.54
N ARG A 276 -4.74 22.29 -9.44
CA ARG A 276 -3.94 23.35 -10.08
C ARG A 276 -3.20 24.07 -8.97
N ILE A 277 -1.87 24.11 -9.08
CA ILE A 277 -1.00 24.59 -8.01
C ILE A 277 -0.06 25.65 -8.58
N ARG A 278 0.27 26.64 -7.73
CA ARG A 278 1.36 27.58 -7.98
C ARG A 278 2.11 27.83 -6.68
N LEU A 279 3.40 27.53 -6.69
CA LEU A 279 4.35 27.88 -5.65
C LEU A 279 4.78 29.32 -5.84
N VAL A 280 4.95 30.06 -4.74
CA VAL A 280 5.44 31.44 -4.76
C VAL A 280 6.80 31.47 -4.07
N PRO A 281 7.90 31.48 -4.85
CA PRO A 281 9.24 31.52 -4.29
C PRO A 281 9.60 32.93 -3.81
N GLU A 282 10.39 33.00 -2.74
CA GLU A 282 10.91 34.21 -2.13
C GLU A 282 12.39 34.01 -1.82
N GLU A 283 13.22 35.04 -2.07
CA GLU A 283 14.62 35.02 -1.67
C GLU A 283 14.75 35.41 -0.21
N THR A 284 15.37 34.53 0.58
CA THR A 284 15.65 34.73 2.01
C THR A 284 17.15 34.76 2.26
N PRO A 285 17.64 35.16 3.45
CA PRO A 285 19.05 35.05 3.80
C PRO A 285 19.61 33.62 3.66
N ASP A 286 18.77 32.60 3.82
CA ASP A 286 19.14 31.19 3.70
C ASP A 286 18.93 30.63 2.27
N GLY A 287 18.67 31.50 1.29
CA GLY A 287 18.42 31.19 -0.12
C GLY A 287 16.93 31.18 -0.50
N THR A 288 16.61 30.73 -1.72
CA THR A 288 15.23 30.63 -2.21
C THR A 288 14.39 29.73 -1.29
N ARG A 289 13.22 30.21 -0.88
CA ARG A 289 12.24 29.47 -0.08
C ARG A 289 10.85 29.60 -0.67
N VAL A 290 9.97 28.63 -0.38
CA VAL A 290 8.56 28.68 -0.71
C VAL A 290 7.75 28.81 0.58
N THR A 291 7.20 30.00 0.80
CA THR A 291 6.42 30.36 1.99
C THR A 291 4.92 30.46 1.67
N ARG A 292 4.59 30.68 0.40
CA ARG A 292 3.22 30.91 -0.07
C ARG A 292 2.88 30.03 -1.28
N VAL A 293 1.60 29.69 -1.38
CA VAL A 293 1.06 28.79 -2.40
C VAL A 293 -0.38 29.13 -2.75
N ILE A 294 -0.79 28.74 -3.96
CA ILE A 294 -2.18 28.66 -4.39
C ILE A 294 -2.47 27.20 -4.74
N VAL A 295 -3.52 26.63 -4.14
CA VAL A 295 -4.04 25.29 -4.46
C VAL A 295 -5.51 25.38 -4.83
N ALA A 296 -5.82 25.09 -6.09
CA ALA A 296 -7.16 25.10 -6.66
C ALA A 296 -7.57 23.70 -7.17
N ALA A 297 -8.84 23.56 -7.54
CA ALA A 297 -9.35 22.33 -8.14
C ALA A 297 -8.65 22.04 -9.48
N GLY A 298 -8.36 20.77 -9.75
CA GLY A 298 -7.84 20.28 -11.02
C GLY A 298 -8.73 19.18 -11.58
N ASP A 299 -8.16 18.35 -12.46
CA ASP A 299 -8.91 17.35 -13.20
C ASP A 299 -9.47 16.25 -12.29
N ARG A 300 -10.68 15.79 -12.60
CA ARG A 300 -11.39 14.77 -11.84
C ARG A 300 -11.46 13.47 -12.64
N LEU A 301 -10.91 12.40 -12.08
CA LEU A 301 -11.09 11.07 -12.64
C LEU A 301 -12.58 10.69 -12.56
N THR A 302 -13.17 10.31 -13.69
CA THR A 302 -14.56 9.80 -13.71
C THR A 302 -14.71 8.55 -12.85
N VAL A 303 -13.72 7.66 -12.93
CA VAL A 303 -13.59 6.43 -12.14
C VAL A 303 -12.11 6.03 -12.14
N THR A 304 -11.66 5.33 -11.10
CA THR A 304 -10.35 4.67 -11.13
C THR A 304 -10.38 3.58 -12.20
N PRO A 305 -9.51 3.65 -13.22
CA PRO A 305 -9.55 2.70 -14.33
C PRO A 305 -8.94 1.35 -13.93
N ASP A 306 -9.40 0.27 -14.55
CA ASP A 306 -8.92 -1.10 -14.24
C ASP A 306 -7.43 -1.31 -14.52
N ILE A 307 -6.83 -0.45 -15.34
CA ILE A 307 -5.39 -0.43 -15.63
C ILE A 307 -4.54 0.09 -14.46
N GLU A 308 -5.15 0.64 -13.39
CA GLU A 308 -4.44 1.13 -12.21
C GLU A 308 -3.64 -0.01 -11.55
N PRO A 309 -2.29 0.04 -11.60
CA PRO A 309 -1.50 -1.11 -11.21
C PRO A 309 -1.19 -1.19 -9.71
N HIS A 310 -1.33 -0.10 -8.95
CA HIS A 310 -0.88 -0.01 -7.57
C HIS A 310 -2.00 -0.23 -6.54
N THR A 311 -3.09 -0.93 -6.85
CA THR A 311 -4.15 -1.22 -5.87
C THR A 311 -4.67 -2.63 -6.02
N THR A 312 -5.09 -3.22 -4.89
CA THR A 312 -6.02 -4.35 -4.93
C THR A 312 -7.44 -3.83 -5.11
N TRP A 313 -8.33 -4.72 -5.52
CA TRP A 313 -9.72 -4.41 -5.87
C TRP A 313 -10.68 -5.25 -5.04
N THR A 314 -11.85 -4.68 -4.75
CA THR A 314 -12.97 -5.39 -4.13
C THR A 314 -14.07 -5.57 -5.16
N THR A 315 -14.44 -6.81 -5.39
CA THR A 315 -15.57 -7.21 -6.23
C THR A 315 -16.83 -7.23 -5.36
N PRO A 316 -17.85 -6.40 -5.66
CA PRO A 316 -19.04 -6.29 -4.83
C PRO A 316 -19.80 -7.62 -4.68
N ARG A 317 -20.42 -7.83 -3.51
CA ARG A 317 -21.23 -9.04 -3.24
C ARG A 317 -22.33 -9.24 -4.28
N ILE A 318 -22.59 -10.49 -4.62
CA ILE A 318 -23.71 -10.85 -5.49
C ILE A 318 -25.02 -10.68 -4.70
N PRO A 319 -25.96 -9.83 -5.15
CA PRO A 319 -27.23 -9.65 -4.45
C PRO A 319 -28.04 -10.95 -4.45
N ALA A 320 -28.53 -11.39 -3.28
CA ALA A 320 -29.37 -12.59 -3.14
C ALA A 320 -30.73 -12.48 -3.87
N ARG A 321 -31.14 -11.26 -4.25
CA ARG A 321 -32.30 -10.99 -5.11
C ARG A 321 -31.88 -9.89 -6.10
N PRO A 322 -32.10 -10.06 -7.41
CA PRO A 322 -31.87 -8.98 -8.36
C PRO A 322 -32.75 -7.79 -7.97
N LYS A 323 -32.15 -6.64 -7.66
CA LYS A 323 -32.92 -5.42 -7.47
C LYS A 323 -33.65 -5.13 -8.78
N LYS A 324 -34.99 -5.08 -8.77
CA LYS A 324 -35.75 -4.47 -9.87
C LYS A 324 -35.12 -3.10 -10.11
N ALA A 325 -34.55 -2.89 -11.29
CA ALA A 325 -34.00 -1.61 -11.68
C ALA A 325 -35.11 -0.57 -11.55
N ALA A 326 -35.12 0.19 -10.45
CA ALA A 326 -35.98 1.34 -10.34
C ALA A 326 -35.43 2.35 -11.35
N ALA A 327 -36.10 2.45 -12.49
CA ALA A 327 -35.90 3.47 -13.51
C ALA A 327 -36.16 4.85 -12.89
N SER A 328 -35.20 5.34 -12.10
CA SER A 328 -35.12 6.74 -11.70
C SER A 328 -34.18 7.39 -12.72
N PRO A 329 -34.64 8.33 -13.57
CA PRO A 329 -33.83 8.94 -14.62
C PRO A 329 -32.71 9.88 -14.10
N LYS A 330 -32.37 9.79 -12.81
CA LYS A 330 -31.35 10.63 -12.13
C LYS A 330 -30.23 9.84 -11.43
N SER A 331 -30.15 8.52 -11.60
CA SER A 331 -28.96 7.77 -11.13
C SER A 331 -28.44 6.83 -12.21
N THR A 332 -27.47 7.32 -12.98
CA THR A 332 -26.52 6.53 -13.78
C THR A 332 -25.59 5.72 -12.85
N LYS A 333 -26.15 4.85 -12.01
CA LYS A 333 -25.34 3.82 -11.34
C LYS A 333 -25.19 2.65 -12.31
N SER A 334 -24.09 2.69 -13.05
CA SER A 334 -23.58 1.59 -13.87
C SER A 334 -23.54 0.27 -13.06
N PRO A 335 -23.49 -0.90 -13.73
CA PRO A 335 -23.38 -2.20 -13.08
C PRO A 335 -22.21 -2.20 -12.08
N ALA A 336 -22.28 -3.07 -11.06
CA ALA A 336 -21.38 -3.11 -9.92
C ALA A 336 -19.89 -3.24 -10.33
N LEU A 337 -19.27 -2.11 -10.67
CA LEU A 337 -17.86 -2.00 -11.02
C LEU A 337 -17.03 -2.35 -9.78
N GLU A 338 -15.93 -3.06 -9.99
CA GLU A 338 -14.92 -3.26 -8.95
C GLU A 338 -14.46 -1.92 -8.39
N ARG A 339 -14.05 -1.91 -7.12
CA ARG A 339 -13.60 -0.70 -6.45
C ARG A 339 -12.21 -0.89 -5.88
N PRO A 340 -11.33 0.12 -5.96
CA PRO A 340 -10.06 0.09 -5.26
C PRO A 340 -10.30 -0.19 -3.77
N ARG A 341 -9.50 -1.10 -3.23
CA ARG A 341 -9.56 -1.48 -1.82
C ARG A 341 -8.57 -0.62 -1.05
N GLN A 342 -9.08 0.22 -0.16
CA GLN A 342 -8.25 0.98 0.79
C GLN A 342 -7.70 0.09 1.90
N HIS A 343 -6.54 0.46 2.44
CA HIS A 343 -5.98 -0.17 3.63
C HIS A 343 -6.81 0.19 4.87
N ARG A 344 -6.87 -0.74 5.82
CA ARG A 344 -7.64 -0.54 7.05
C ARG A 344 -6.70 -0.02 8.14
N PRO A 345 -6.84 1.23 8.61
CA PRO A 345 -6.04 1.74 9.72
C PRO A 345 -6.16 0.88 10.97
N GLY A 346 -5.08 0.82 11.74
CA GLY A 346 -4.97 -0.02 12.94
C GLY A 346 -4.89 -1.53 12.68
N GLN A 347 -4.84 -1.99 11.42
CA GLN A 347 -4.65 -3.41 11.08
C GLN A 347 -3.27 -3.62 10.47
N ALA A 348 -2.53 -4.62 10.98
CA ALA A 348 -1.30 -5.05 10.33
C ALA A 348 -1.57 -5.55 8.91
N ALA A 349 -0.67 -5.24 7.98
CA ALA A 349 -0.85 -5.51 6.56
C ALA A 349 -1.01 -7.00 6.22
N TRP A 350 -0.37 -7.90 6.97
CA TRP A 350 -0.46 -9.34 6.72
C TRP A 350 -1.89 -9.87 6.84
N ARG A 351 -2.76 -9.19 7.60
CA ARG A 351 -4.20 -9.51 7.68
C ARG A 351 -4.93 -9.26 6.34
N GLY A 352 -4.34 -8.46 5.47
CA GLY A 352 -4.80 -8.18 4.12
C GLY A 352 -4.26 -9.14 3.04
N LEU A 353 -3.45 -10.15 3.41
CA LEU A 353 -2.84 -11.08 2.43
C LEU A 353 -3.87 -11.76 1.53
N GLY A 354 -5.07 -12.06 2.02
CA GLY A 354 -6.14 -12.64 1.19
C GLY A 354 -6.50 -11.79 -0.04
N ALA A 355 -6.36 -10.46 0.02
CA ALA A 355 -6.57 -9.58 -1.13
C ALA A 355 -5.31 -9.42 -2.01
N LEU A 356 -4.11 -9.46 -1.40
CA LEU A 356 -2.83 -9.39 -2.11
C LEU A 356 -2.55 -10.69 -2.91
N LEU A 357 -2.99 -11.83 -2.39
CA LEU A 357 -2.81 -13.17 -2.96
C LEU A 357 -4.04 -13.68 -3.72
N ALA A 358 -5.02 -12.80 -4.01
CA ALA A 358 -6.18 -13.13 -4.83
C ALA A 358 -5.80 -13.24 -6.33
N LEU A 359 -4.97 -14.23 -6.63
CA LEU A 359 -4.38 -14.59 -7.92
C LEU A 359 -5.15 -15.78 -8.55
N GLY A 360 -5.07 -15.95 -9.88
CA GLY A 360 -5.69 -17.09 -10.62
C GLY A 360 -7.23 -17.12 -10.59
N SER A 361 -7.94 -18.06 -11.24
CA SER A 361 -9.42 -18.13 -11.18
C SER A 361 -9.98 -18.99 -10.04
N VAL A 362 -9.12 -19.59 -9.22
CA VAL A 362 -9.45 -20.71 -8.33
C VAL A 362 -9.46 -20.31 -6.84
N THR A 363 -9.05 -19.08 -6.51
CA THR A 363 -9.01 -18.64 -5.11
C THR A 363 -10.42 -18.24 -4.62
N GLU A 364 -10.89 -18.82 -3.49
CA GLU A 364 -12.19 -18.46 -2.86
C GLU A 364 -12.31 -16.95 -2.59
N HIS A 365 -11.17 -16.29 -2.41
CA HIS A 365 -11.06 -14.85 -2.20
C HIS A 365 -11.39 -14.02 -3.44
N ARG A 366 -11.33 -14.56 -4.67
CA ARG A 366 -11.73 -13.83 -5.89
C ARG A 366 -13.22 -13.76 -6.10
N ASP A 367 -13.93 -14.83 -5.77
CA ASP A 367 -15.34 -14.93 -6.08
C ASP A 367 -16.19 -14.23 -5.03
N ALA A 368 -16.93 -13.21 -5.48
CA ALA A 368 -17.95 -12.59 -4.67
C ALA A 368 -19.10 -13.58 -4.44
N THR A 369 -19.45 -13.82 -3.18
CA THR A 369 -20.61 -14.65 -2.83
C THR A 369 -21.79 -13.77 -2.43
N THR A 370 -22.91 -14.40 -2.05
CA THR A 370 -24.04 -13.69 -1.43
C THR A 370 -23.70 -13.13 -0.04
N LYS A 371 -22.66 -13.68 0.63
CA LYS A 371 -22.28 -13.33 2.01
C LYS A 371 -20.97 -12.55 2.11
N THR A 372 -20.06 -12.73 1.15
CA THR A 372 -18.70 -12.18 1.16
C THR A 372 -18.40 -11.46 -0.15
N ALA A 373 -17.63 -10.37 -0.06
CA ALA A 373 -17.13 -9.71 -1.26
C ALA A 373 -15.93 -10.50 -1.80
N GLY A 374 -15.73 -10.44 -3.12
CA GLY A 374 -14.53 -10.96 -3.76
C GLY A 374 -13.42 -9.93 -3.79
N PHE A 375 -12.22 -10.36 -4.15
CA PHE A 375 -11.02 -9.53 -4.25
C PHE A 375 -10.31 -9.81 -5.56
N ARG A 376 -9.67 -8.81 -6.13
CA ARG A 376 -8.68 -9.02 -7.20
C ARG A 376 -7.39 -8.35 -6.78
N THR A 377 -6.28 -9.06 -6.94
CA THR A 377 -4.97 -8.50 -6.60
C THR A 377 -4.61 -7.31 -7.50
N SER A 378 -3.48 -6.65 -7.21
CA SER A 378 -2.95 -5.59 -8.05
C SER A 378 -2.38 -6.15 -9.35
N ALA A 379 -2.38 -5.34 -10.42
CA ALA A 379 -1.80 -5.76 -11.69
C ALA A 379 -0.30 -6.09 -11.54
N LEU A 380 0.42 -5.37 -10.67
CA LEU A 380 1.83 -5.63 -10.42
C LEU A 380 2.07 -7.01 -9.79
N LEU A 381 1.31 -7.39 -8.77
CA LEU A 381 1.43 -8.71 -8.16
C LEU A 381 0.96 -9.83 -9.10
N GLY A 382 -0.05 -9.56 -9.93
CA GLY A 382 -0.46 -10.48 -11.00
C GLY A 382 0.65 -10.72 -12.03
N ASN A 383 1.27 -9.65 -12.53
CA ASN A 383 2.40 -9.72 -13.44
C ASN A 383 3.60 -10.43 -12.83
N LEU A 384 3.88 -10.19 -11.53
CA LEU A 384 4.97 -10.88 -10.82
C LEU A 384 4.69 -12.37 -10.65
N ALA A 385 3.44 -12.77 -10.42
CA ALA A 385 3.06 -14.17 -10.37
C ALA A 385 3.34 -14.87 -11.72
N GLU A 386 3.06 -14.20 -12.85
CA GLU A 386 3.34 -14.73 -14.20
C GLU A 386 4.84 -14.86 -14.53
N THR A 387 5.72 -14.19 -13.78
CA THR A 387 7.18 -14.24 -13.98
C THR A 387 7.91 -14.92 -12.82
N ALA A 388 7.20 -15.42 -11.82
CA ALA A 388 7.80 -15.96 -10.60
C ALA A 388 8.72 -17.14 -10.88
N ASP A 389 8.39 -17.97 -11.88
CA ASP A 389 9.18 -19.10 -12.36
C ASP A 389 10.55 -18.73 -12.98
N ARG A 390 10.71 -17.46 -13.40
CA ARG A 390 11.94 -16.91 -14.00
C ARG A 390 12.79 -16.16 -12.98
N MET A 391 12.33 -16.04 -11.76
CA MET A 391 13.01 -15.34 -10.68
C MET A 391 13.46 -16.34 -9.62
N SER A 392 14.52 -16.01 -8.90
CA SER A 392 14.91 -16.83 -7.74
C SER A 392 13.84 -16.72 -6.65
N ASN A 393 13.41 -17.84 -6.08
CA ASN A 393 12.50 -17.82 -4.93
C ASN A 393 13.12 -17.14 -3.68
N ALA A 394 14.44 -17.05 -3.64
CA ALA A 394 15.18 -16.31 -2.62
C ALA A 394 15.05 -14.78 -2.75
N TYR A 395 14.47 -14.29 -3.86
CA TYR A 395 14.37 -12.87 -4.14
C TYR A 395 13.68 -12.12 -2.98
N PRO A 396 14.32 -11.09 -2.39
CA PRO A 396 13.83 -10.45 -1.18
C PRO A 396 12.75 -9.40 -1.48
N LEU A 397 11.68 -9.80 -2.17
CA LEU A 397 10.57 -8.92 -2.51
C LEU A 397 9.99 -8.28 -1.24
N GLN A 398 9.92 -6.95 -1.24
CA GLN A 398 9.18 -6.18 -0.26
C GLN A 398 7.93 -5.62 -0.92
N VAL A 399 6.83 -5.57 -0.19
CA VAL A 399 5.60 -4.91 -0.64
C VAL A 399 5.29 -3.80 0.35
N GLU A 400 5.51 -2.56 -0.08
CA GLU A 400 5.15 -1.38 0.70
C GLU A 400 3.68 -1.04 0.47
N LEU A 401 2.99 -0.76 1.57
CA LEU A 401 1.55 -0.51 1.58
C LEU A 401 1.31 0.86 2.19
N THR A 402 0.76 1.77 1.40
CA THR A 402 0.51 3.16 1.83
C THR A 402 -0.94 3.57 1.59
N GLY A 403 -1.48 4.40 2.46
CA GLY A 403 -2.82 4.96 2.30
C GLY A 403 -3.04 6.16 3.20
N ILE A 404 -4.06 6.96 2.89
CA ILE A 404 -4.52 8.05 3.75
C ILE A 404 -5.91 7.74 4.25
N VAL A 405 -6.11 7.93 5.56
CA VAL A 405 -7.42 7.90 6.19
C VAL A 405 -7.93 9.33 6.22
N TYR A 406 -8.91 9.61 5.38
CA TYR A 406 -9.56 10.91 5.40
C TYR A 406 -10.75 10.89 6.35
N GLY A 407 -10.90 12.00 7.07
CA GLY A 407 -11.98 12.19 8.03
C GLY A 407 -13.26 12.71 7.41
N ASN A 408 -13.95 13.56 8.18
CA ASN A 408 -15.25 14.14 7.82
C ASN A 408 -15.31 14.63 6.35
N GLN A 409 -16.21 14.04 5.56
CA GLN A 409 -16.40 14.30 4.13
C GLN A 409 -15.12 14.25 3.27
N SER A 410 -14.13 13.49 3.74
CA SER A 410 -12.78 13.44 3.18
C SER A 410 -12.07 14.80 3.08
N ALA A 411 -12.46 15.77 3.91
CA ALA A 411 -11.95 17.14 3.88
C ALA A 411 -10.69 17.35 4.75
N VAL A 412 -10.39 16.41 5.65
CA VAL A 412 -9.23 16.43 6.54
C VAL A 412 -8.50 15.09 6.48
N ILE A 413 -7.21 15.10 6.81
CA ILE A 413 -6.41 13.90 6.99
C ILE A 413 -6.49 13.55 8.48
N GLU A 414 -6.96 12.35 8.81
CA GLU A 414 -7.02 11.85 10.18
C GLU A 414 -5.80 10.99 10.51
N ASP A 415 -5.37 10.16 9.56
CA ASP A 415 -4.28 9.21 9.76
C ASP A 415 -3.61 8.82 8.44
N VAL A 416 -2.41 8.26 8.52
CA VAL A 416 -1.65 7.71 7.40
C VAL A 416 -1.38 6.23 7.69
N PHE A 417 -1.79 5.37 6.77
CA PHE A 417 -1.44 3.96 6.81
C PHE A 417 -0.07 3.75 6.14
N PHE A 418 0.82 3.07 6.84
CA PHE A 418 2.06 2.55 6.27
C PHE A 418 2.40 1.20 6.90
N ASP A 419 2.76 0.23 6.06
CA ASP A 419 3.31 -1.06 6.47
C ASP A 419 4.15 -1.64 5.32
N GLU A 420 5.06 -2.55 5.65
CA GLU A 420 5.93 -3.23 4.71
C GLU A 420 5.87 -4.74 4.95
N LEU A 421 5.67 -5.52 3.88
CA LEU A 421 5.63 -6.97 3.96
C LEU A 421 6.79 -7.61 3.17
N PRO A 422 7.62 -8.45 3.82
CA PRO A 422 8.61 -9.26 3.13
C PRO A 422 7.93 -10.47 2.49
N LEU A 423 7.20 -10.23 1.39
CA LEU A 423 6.37 -11.23 0.73
C LEU A 423 7.25 -12.28 0.02
N PRO A 424 7.20 -13.58 0.39
CA PRO A 424 7.89 -14.62 -0.35
C PRO A 424 7.37 -14.69 -1.78
N LEU A 425 8.26 -14.81 -2.77
CA LEU A 425 7.83 -14.85 -4.16
C LEU A 425 6.95 -16.07 -4.46
N ALA A 426 7.27 -17.23 -3.86
CA ALA A 426 6.46 -18.44 -3.94
C ALA A 426 5.04 -18.30 -3.34
N ALA A 427 4.74 -17.25 -2.57
CA ALA A 427 3.37 -16.97 -2.15
C ALA A 427 2.49 -16.49 -3.31
N LEU A 428 3.08 -16.06 -4.43
CA LEU A 428 2.36 -15.63 -5.62
C LEU A 428 1.89 -16.79 -6.51
N ASP A 429 2.28 -18.03 -6.21
CA ASP A 429 1.69 -19.21 -6.84
C ASP A 429 0.36 -19.55 -6.12
N PRO A 430 -0.81 -19.37 -6.77
CA PRO A 430 -2.10 -19.63 -6.13
C PRO A 430 -2.32 -21.12 -5.79
N GLU A 431 -1.60 -22.03 -6.43
CA GLU A 431 -1.66 -23.49 -6.17
C GLU A 431 -0.50 -23.97 -5.29
N GLY A 432 0.42 -23.06 -4.94
CA GLY A 432 1.62 -23.36 -4.18
C GLY A 432 1.39 -23.50 -2.67
N GLU A 433 2.16 -24.40 -2.04
CA GLU A 433 2.08 -24.69 -0.60
C GLU A 433 2.28 -23.42 0.25
N VAL A 434 3.19 -22.52 -0.13
CA VAL A 434 3.47 -21.26 0.58
C VAL A 434 2.25 -20.33 0.62
N CYS A 435 1.50 -20.23 -0.47
CA CYS A 435 0.28 -19.42 -0.53
C CYS A 435 -0.78 -19.98 0.43
N GLU A 436 -1.02 -21.30 0.38
CA GLU A 436 -1.95 -21.99 1.28
C GLU A 436 -1.57 -21.78 2.76
N VAL A 437 -0.28 -21.91 3.10
CA VAL A 437 0.23 -21.66 4.46
C VAL A 437 -0.15 -20.27 4.94
N LEU A 438 0.14 -19.25 4.13
CA LEU A 438 -0.08 -17.86 4.52
C LEU A 438 -1.56 -17.53 4.68
N LEU A 439 -2.42 -18.00 3.77
CA LEU A 439 -3.87 -17.79 3.88
C LEU A 439 -4.45 -18.47 5.12
N GLN A 440 -4.01 -19.68 5.44
CA GLN A 440 -4.47 -20.38 6.62
C GLN A 440 -3.94 -19.77 7.92
N VAL A 441 -2.69 -19.28 7.94
CA VAL A 441 -2.13 -18.52 9.08
C VAL A 441 -2.98 -17.29 9.38
N VAL A 442 -3.36 -16.54 8.35
CA VAL A 442 -4.26 -15.38 8.48
C VAL A 442 -5.61 -15.80 9.02
N ASN A 443 -6.21 -16.85 8.45
CA ASN A 443 -7.51 -17.36 8.91
C ASN A 443 -7.48 -17.82 10.36
N GLN A 444 -6.49 -18.64 10.74
CA GLN A 444 -6.29 -19.09 12.12
C GLN A 444 -6.12 -17.91 13.08
N ALA A 445 -5.32 -16.89 12.73
CA ALA A 445 -5.15 -15.72 13.57
C ALA A 445 -6.47 -14.96 13.84
N GLU A 446 -7.29 -14.76 12.80
CA GLU A 446 -8.60 -14.10 12.93
C GLU A 446 -9.61 -14.97 13.72
N GLU A 447 -9.60 -16.29 13.52
CA GLU A 447 -10.42 -17.23 14.29
C GLU A 447 -10.01 -17.27 15.76
N LEU A 448 -8.71 -17.22 16.07
CA LEU A 448 -8.19 -17.15 17.43
C LEU A 448 -8.60 -15.86 18.12
N ALA A 449 -8.43 -14.71 17.44
CA ALA A 449 -8.87 -13.41 17.95
C ALA A 449 -10.38 -13.41 18.25
N THR A 450 -11.17 -14.00 17.35
CA THR A 450 -12.62 -14.21 17.53
C THR A 450 -12.92 -15.13 18.72
N ALA A 451 -12.14 -16.19 18.92
CA ALA A 451 -12.30 -17.09 20.07
C ALA A 451 -12.01 -16.40 21.40
N VAL A 452 -10.96 -15.57 21.49
CA VAL A 452 -10.66 -14.77 22.69
C VAL A 452 -11.74 -13.70 22.93
N ASN A 453 -12.25 -13.07 21.88
CA ASN A 453 -13.37 -12.12 22.00
C ASN A 453 -14.64 -12.78 22.53
N HIS A 454 -14.95 -13.99 22.05
CA HIS A 454 -16.06 -14.79 22.58
C HIS A 454 -15.83 -15.19 24.05
N LEU A 455 -14.62 -15.58 24.43
CA LEU A 455 -14.28 -15.85 25.81
C LEU A 455 -14.57 -14.63 26.71
N SER A 456 -14.09 -13.45 26.31
CA SER A 456 -14.36 -12.20 27.03
C SER A 456 -15.85 -11.90 27.16
N ALA A 457 -16.61 -12.10 26.08
CA ALA A 457 -18.07 -11.93 26.09
C ALA A 457 -18.76 -12.91 27.06
N ASP A 458 -18.36 -14.18 27.08
CA ASP A 458 -18.92 -15.19 27.96
C ASP A 458 -18.62 -14.92 29.43
N LEU A 459 -17.42 -14.44 29.76
CA LEU A 459 -17.07 -14.02 31.12
C LEU A 459 -17.85 -12.79 31.56
N ARG A 460 -18.04 -11.81 30.67
CA ARG A 460 -18.88 -10.63 30.95
C ARG A 460 -20.32 -11.04 31.25
N ARG A 461 -20.91 -11.91 30.41
CA ARG A 461 -22.27 -12.44 30.67
C ARG A 461 -22.35 -13.20 31.98
N ALA A 462 -21.34 -14.01 32.30
CA ALA A 462 -21.27 -14.73 33.57
C ALA A 462 -21.18 -13.76 34.77
N ALA A 463 -20.53 -12.60 34.61
CA ALA A 463 -20.51 -11.52 35.61
C ALA A 463 -21.81 -10.69 35.60
N GLY A 464 -22.72 -10.94 34.64
CA GLY A 464 -23.95 -10.20 34.38
C GLY A 464 -23.75 -8.79 33.83
N SER A 465 -22.68 -8.60 33.06
CA SER A 465 -22.43 -7.43 32.22
C SER A 465 -22.61 -7.79 30.74
N ASP A 466 -22.92 -6.80 29.91
CA ASP A 466 -23.02 -7.01 28.48
C ASP A 466 -21.64 -7.22 27.81
N PRO A 467 -21.58 -7.98 26.70
CA PRO A 467 -20.41 -8.04 25.84
C PRO A 467 -19.95 -6.65 25.40
N ILE A 468 -18.65 -6.51 25.11
CA ILE A 468 -18.10 -5.29 24.54
C ILE A 468 -18.79 -5.02 23.19
N PRO A 469 -19.49 -3.89 23.00
CA PRO A 469 -20.00 -3.50 21.70
C PRO A 469 -18.85 -3.53 20.69
N TRP A 470 -18.97 -4.27 19.59
CA TRP A 470 -19.17 -3.56 18.36
C TRP A 470 -17.99 -2.64 18.01
N ASP A 471 -18.32 -1.39 18.28
CA ASP A 471 -17.71 -0.12 17.93
C ASP A 471 -17.03 0.54 19.14
N LYS A 472 -16.94 -0.13 20.30
CA LYS A 472 -16.46 0.46 21.54
C LYS A 472 -15.40 -0.39 22.24
N GLY A 473 -14.35 0.27 22.70
CA GLY A 473 -13.34 -0.32 23.58
C GLY A 473 -12.37 -1.28 22.90
N GLN A 474 -11.22 -1.48 23.53
CA GLN A 474 -10.19 -2.40 23.05
C GLN A 474 -10.62 -3.84 23.32
N ARG A 475 -10.61 -4.68 22.28
CA ARG A 475 -10.98 -6.09 22.41
C ARG A 475 -9.73 -6.94 22.65
N PRO A 476 -9.79 -7.96 23.53
CA PRO A 476 -8.64 -8.85 23.76
C PRO A 476 -8.13 -9.54 22.48
N GLY A 477 -9.00 -9.80 21.50
CA GLY A 477 -8.60 -10.31 20.20
C GLY A 477 -7.67 -9.37 19.42
N ASP A 478 -7.83 -8.04 19.56
CA ASP A 478 -6.93 -7.07 18.93
C ASP A 478 -5.55 -7.11 19.58
N THR A 479 -5.50 -7.26 20.91
CA THR A 479 -4.25 -7.49 21.66
C THR A 479 -3.54 -8.75 21.17
N LEU A 480 -4.28 -9.84 20.92
CA LEU A 480 -3.72 -11.06 20.35
C LEU A 480 -3.16 -10.83 18.94
N LEU A 481 -3.91 -10.18 18.05
CA LEU A 481 -3.45 -9.91 16.68
C LEU A 481 -2.17 -9.06 16.68
N HIS A 482 -2.08 -8.08 17.58
CA HIS A 482 -0.85 -7.32 17.78
C HIS A 482 0.32 -8.20 18.27
N ALA A 483 0.07 -9.12 19.21
CA ALA A 483 1.09 -10.06 19.69
C ALA A 483 1.54 -11.08 18.61
N LEU A 484 0.66 -11.41 17.66
CA LEU A 484 0.96 -12.32 16.55
C LEU A 484 1.74 -11.65 15.42
N ASP A 485 1.64 -10.34 15.25
CA ASP A 485 2.31 -9.59 14.17
C ASP A 485 3.81 -9.93 14.00
N PRO A 486 4.68 -9.83 15.02
CA PRO A 486 6.09 -10.17 14.87
C PRO A 486 6.31 -11.66 14.57
N VAL A 487 5.38 -12.55 14.92
CA VAL A 487 5.46 -13.98 14.60
C VAL A 487 5.16 -14.20 13.11
N VAL A 488 4.11 -13.58 12.58
CA VAL A 488 3.74 -13.68 11.16
C VAL A 488 4.84 -13.10 10.28
N ARG A 489 5.42 -11.96 10.64
CA ARG A 489 6.55 -11.36 9.89
C ARG A 489 7.78 -12.28 9.86
N ARG A 490 8.12 -12.91 10.98
CA ARG A 490 9.20 -13.91 11.01
C ARG A 490 8.87 -15.14 10.19
N LEU A 491 7.61 -15.58 10.17
CA LEU A 491 7.17 -16.70 9.34
C LEU A 491 7.34 -16.36 7.85
N LEU A 492 6.92 -15.17 7.41
CA LEU A 492 7.13 -14.70 6.02
C LEU A 492 8.62 -14.78 5.62
N VAL A 493 9.52 -14.24 6.44
CA VAL A 493 10.97 -14.30 6.19
C VAL A 493 11.48 -15.76 6.22
N GLY A 494 10.97 -16.57 7.14
CA GLY A 494 11.35 -17.98 7.28
C GLY A 494 10.96 -18.83 6.08
N LEU A 495 9.74 -18.63 5.55
CA LEU A 495 9.24 -19.32 4.36
C LEU A 495 10.11 -19.00 3.14
N ARG A 496 10.50 -17.73 2.95
CA ARG A 496 11.43 -17.34 1.88
C ARG A 496 12.78 -18.07 1.98
N LYS A 497 13.37 -18.13 3.18
CA LYS A 497 14.66 -18.80 3.41
C LYS A 497 14.59 -20.32 3.23
N ALA A 498 13.48 -20.93 3.65
CA ALA A 498 13.25 -22.36 3.47
C ALA A 498 13.12 -22.71 1.98
N ASP A 499 12.49 -21.83 1.21
CA ASP A 499 12.37 -21.99 -0.22
C ASP A 499 13.74 -21.90 -0.92
N GLU A 500 14.52 -20.86 -0.60
CA GLU A 500 15.91 -20.69 -1.05
C GLU A 500 16.80 -21.90 -0.74
N ALA A 501 16.65 -22.52 0.45
CA ALA A 501 17.45 -23.66 0.84
C ALA A 501 17.15 -24.89 -0.04
N ALA A 502 15.89 -25.11 -0.41
CA ALA A 502 15.53 -26.25 -1.24
C ALA A 502 15.80 -26.00 -2.74
N ASP A 503 15.73 -24.76 -3.23
CA ASP A 503 16.23 -24.43 -4.57
C ASP A 503 17.73 -24.76 -4.70
N ARG A 504 18.54 -24.41 -3.69
CA ARG A 504 19.96 -24.76 -3.66
C ARG A 504 20.21 -26.27 -3.62
N ALA A 505 19.40 -27.01 -2.85
CA ALA A 505 19.49 -28.47 -2.81
C ALA A 505 19.13 -29.12 -4.15
N ALA A 506 18.14 -28.59 -4.87
CA ALA A 506 17.77 -29.07 -6.20
C ALA A 506 18.86 -28.79 -7.26
N GLN A 507 19.56 -27.66 -7.16
CA GLN A 507 20.65 -27.29 -8.08
C GLN A 507 22.00 -27.96 -7.76
N GLY A 508 22.22 -28.40 -6.52
CA GLY A 508 23.45 -29.08 -6.08
C GLY A 508 23.46 -30.60 -6.30
N GLY A 509 22.35 -31.20 -6.76
CA GLY A 509 22.20 -32.65 -6.93
C GLY A 509 22.91 -33.27 -8.14
N ASP A 510 23.48 -32.46 -9.05
CA ASP A 510 24.05 -32.93 -10.33
C ASP A 510 25.59 -32.92 -10.38
N ASN A 511 26.27 -32.63 -9.28
CA ASN A 511 27.75 -32.67 -9.22
C ASN A 511 28.25 -33.19 -7.87
N GLU A 512 28.31 -34.51 -7.72
CA GLU A 512 29.44 -35.23 -7.07
C GLU A 512 29.18 -36.73 -7.16
N GLY A 513 29.80 -37.35 -8.17
CA GLY A 513 30.14 -38.77 -8.08
C GLY A 513 31.32 -38.89 -7.14
N ASP A 514 31.07 -39.22 -5.88
CA ASP A 514 32.07 -39.87 -5.05
C ASP A 514 31.43 -40.90 -4.11
N VAL A 515 32.06 -42.07 -4.13
CA VAL A 515 31.72 -43.31 -3.44
C VAL A 515 31.84 -43.11 -1.94
N TYR A 516 30.77 -43.31 -1.16
CA TYR A 516 30.87 -43.76 0.24
C TYR A 516 29.69 -44.64 0.67
N ASP A 517 30.05 -45.59 1.51
CA ASP A 517 29.45 -46.89 1.79
C ASP A 517 28.25 -46.85 2.77
N GLY A 518 27.51 -47.96 2.80
CA GLY A 518 26.24 -48.24 3.48
C GLY A 518 25.89 -47.51 4.78
N GLN A 519 24.71 -46.88 4.77
CA GLN A 519 23.58 -47.08 5.71
C GLN A 519 22.48 -46.04 5.40
N GLY A 520 21.54 -46.39 4.51
CA GLY A 520 20.36 -45.56 4.28
C GLY A 520 19.32 -45.76 5.38
N PRO A 521 18.72 -44.70 5.96
CA PRO A 521 17.42 -44.83 6.60
C PRO A 521 16.38 -44.90 5.48
N GLY A 522 15.59 -45.97 5.49
CA GLY A 522 14.57 -46.24 4.49
C GLY A 522 13.61 -45.08 4.31
N LEU A 523 13.30 -44.80 3.04
CA LEU A 523 12.14 -44.03 2.60
C LEU A 523 10.88 -44.68 3.18
N GLY A 524 10.43 -44.14 4.31
CA GLY A 524 9.11 -44.42 4.87
C GLY A 524 8.07 -43.60 4.11
N ASP A 525 7.18 -44.31 3.44
CA ASP A 525 5.90 -43.84 2.92
C ASP A 525 5.09 -43.18 4.07
N GLY A 526 4.86 -41.87 3.96
CA GLY A 526 4.23 -41.03 4.98
C GLY A 526 4.53 -39.56 4.75
N GLY A 527 3.80 -38.94 3.82
CA GLY A 527 4.01 -37.56 3.36
C GLY A 527 4.00 -36.52 4.49
N ALA A 528 5.19 -36.02 4.81
CA ALA A 528 5.34 -34.76 5.52
C ALA A 528 5.63 -33.64 4.50
N GLY A 529 4.77 -32.62 4.46
CA GLY A 529 4.89 -31.51 3.52
C GLY A 529 6.17 -30.70 3.73
N ARG A 530 6.72 -30.09 2.67
CA ARG A 530 8.01 -29.35 2.69
C ARG A 530 8.03 -28.24 3.75
N PHE A 531 6.87 -27.68 4.11
CA PHE A 531 6.76 -26.61 5.11
C PHE A 531 6.12 -27.04 6.44
N GLU A 532 5.88 -28.33 6.66
CA GLU A 532 5.18 -28.86 7.85
C GLU A 532 5.81 -28.51 9.22
N PRO A 533 7.15 -28.44 9.36
CA PRO A 533 7.78 -27.92 10.57
C PRO A 533 7.41 -26.46 10.86
N GLY A 534 7.29 -25.62 9.83
CA GLY A 534 6.89 -24.22 9.93
C GLY A 534 5.45 -24.04 10.39
N TRP A 535 4.53 -24.85 9.84
CA TRP A 535 3.13 -24.94 10.28
C TRP A 535 3.01 -25.29 11.76
N SER A 536 3.72 -26.33 12.17
CA SER A 536 3.68 -26.82 13.55
C SER A 536 4.23 -25.76 14.52
N ALA A 537 5.32 -25.08 14.13
CA ALA A 537 5.90 -23.99 14.91
C ALA A 537 4.94 -22.79 15.02
N TRP A 538 4.25 -22.42 13.93
CA TRP A 538 3.21 -21.39 13.95
C TRP A 538 2.10 -21.75 14.92
N GLU A 539 1.48 -22.94 14.81
CA GLU A 539 0.34 -23.31 15.65
C GLU A 539 0.73 -23.41 17.12
N GLN A 540 1.93 -23.91 17.43
CA GLN A 540 2.46 -23.91 18.79
C GLN A 540 2.57 -22.49 19.34
N LYS A 541 3.22 -21.57 18.60
CA LYS A 541 3.45 -20.21 19.07
C LYS A 541 2.17 -19.39 19.15
N ALA A 542 1.29 -19.51 18.15
CA ALA A 542 -0.02 -18.87 18.14
C ALA A 542 -0.87 -19.37 19.31
N GLY A 543 -0.86 -20.68 19.59
CA GLY A 543 -1.54 -21.25 20.74
C GLY A 543 -1.03 -20.75 22.09
N GLN A 544 0.29 -20.61 22.25
CA GLN A 544 0.90 -20.04 23.47
C GLN A 544 0.48 -18.59 23.69
N LEU A 545 0.57 -17.76 22.65
CA LEU A 545 0.19 -16.33 22.73
C LEU A 545 -1.30 -16.15 22.97
N THR A 546 -2.14 -16.95 22.30
CA THR A 546 -3.60 -16.95 22.53
C THR A 546 -3.91 -17.31 23.98
N TRP A 547 -3.23 -18.32 24.54
CA TRP A 547 -3.41 -18.69 25.94
C TRP A 547 -2.96 -17.58 26.89
N THR A 548 -1.82 -16.92 26.62
CA THR A 548 -1.32 -15.80 27.42
C THR A 548 -2.33 -14.65 27.48
N VAL A 549 -2.93 -14.28 26.35
CA VAL A 549 -3.99 -13.25 26.31
C VAL A 549 -5.25 -13.73 27.02
N ALA A 550 -5.62 -15.00 26.86
CA ALA A 550 -6.76 -15.59 27.56
C ALA A 550 -6.56 -15.58 29.09
N GLU A 551 -5.34 -15.83 29.59
CA GLU A 551 -5.01 -15.74 31.02
C GLU A 551 -5.22 -14.34 31.58
N GLN A 552 -4.86 -13.29 30.81
CA GLN A 552 -5.17 -11.91 31.20
C GLN A 552 -6.69 -11.68 31.29
N VAL A 553 -7.45 -12.23 30.35
CA VAL A 553 -8.92 -12.17 30.37
C VAL A 553 -9.48 -12.94 31.57
N PHE A 554 -8.95 -14.12 31.89
CA PHE A 554 -9.33 -14.88 33.08
C PHE A 554 -8.96 -14.17 34.39
N ALA A 555 -7.83 -13.46 34.45
CA ALA A 555 -7.42 -12.73 35.65
C ALA A 555 -8.38 -11.58 36.01
N THR A 556 -9.14 -11.06 35.04
CA THR A 556 -10.19 -10.05 35.29
C THR A 556 -11.50 -10.65 35.83
N ALA A 557 -11.58 -11.98 35.97
CA ALA A 557 -12.77 -12.67 36.44
C ALA A 557 -12.97 -12.48 37.96
N SER A 558 -14.10 -11.86 38.36
CA SER A 558 -14.51 -11.80 39.77
C SER A 558 -14.79 -13.19 40.39
N PRO A 559 -14.58 -13.40 41.70
CA PRO A 559 -14.88 -14.66 42.40
C PRO A 559 -16.33 -15.15 42.27
N GLY A 560 -17.30 -14.27 41.97
CA GLY A 560 -18.70 -14.66 41.76
C GLY A 560 -18.95 -15.53 40.52
N LEU A 561 -18.01 -15.54 39.56
CA LEU A 561 -18.10 -16.25 38.29
C LEU A 561 -18.08 -17.79 38.39
N PHE A 562 -17.65 -18.33 39.54
CA PHE A 562 -17.61 -19.77 39.80
C PHE A 562 -19.02 -20.36 40.01
N THR A 563 -19.97 -19.57 40.54
CA THR A 563 -21.36 -19.99 40.78
C THR A 563 -22.22 -19.91 39.50
N GLY A 564 -21.91 -18.92 38.65
CA GLY A 564 -22.57 -18.66 37.37
C GLY A 564 -23.86 -17.85 37.48
N ARG A 565 -24.19 -17.13 36.40
CA ARG A 565 -25.49 -16.47 36.24
C ARG A 565 -26.31 -17.18 35.17
N LYS A 566 -27.61 -17.31 35.44
CA LYS A 566 -28.62 -17.73 34.46
C LYS A 566 -28.89 -16.55 33.54
N ALA A 567 -28.54 -16.65 32.26
CA ALA A 567 -29.02 -15.71 31.26
C ALA A 567 -30.41 -16.17 30.80
N GLY A 568 -31.34 -15.21 30.68
CA GLY A 568 -32.69 -15.48 30.16
C GLY A 568 -32.63 -16.14 28.77
N LYS A 569 -33.66 -16.94 28.47
CA LYS A 569 -33.78 -17.81 27.28
C LYS A 569 -33.30 -17.15 25.97
N GLU A 570 -32.05 -17.37 25.59
CA GLU A 570 -31.52 -17.04 24.26
C GLU A 570 -31.08 -18.31 23.54
N GLY A 571 -31.98 -18.89 22.75
CA GLY A 571 -31.70 -20.04 21.88
C GLY A 571 -32.97 -20.55 21.19
N LYS A 572 -32.82 -21.09 19.96
CA LYS A 572 -33.91 -21.62 19.11
C LYS A 572 -34.76 -22.74 19.74
N GLU A 573 -34.42 -23.22 20.94
CA GLU A 573 -35.14 -24.28 21.66
C GLU A 573 -35.46 -23.95 23.13
N GLY A 574 -35.28 -22.71 23.59
CA GLY A 574 -35.66 -22.32 24.96
C GLY A 574 -34.85 -23.00 26.09
N LYS A 575 -33.68 -23.57 25.81
CA LYS A 575 -32.75 -24.08 26.83
C LYS A 575 -32.13 -22.95 27.65
N GLU A 576 -32.12 -23.12 28.97
CA GLU A 576 -31.51 -22.21 29.94
C GLU A 576 -29.99 -22.31 29.82
N ILE A 577 -29.32 -21.23 29.40
CA ILE A 577 -27.85 -21.19 29.29
C ILE A 577 -27.30 -20.58 30.57
N VAL A 578 -26.54 -21.38 31.32
CA VAL A 578 -25.81 -20.90 32.50
C VAL A 578 -24.40 -20.51 32.07
N HIS A 579 -24.07 -19.24 32.20
CA HIS A 579 -22.71 -18.76 31.93
C HIS A 579 -21.86 -18.89 33.21
N ARG A 580 -20.82 -19.72 33.14
CA ARG A 580 -19.85 -19.99 34.21
C ARG A 580 -18.44 -19.89 33.67
N LEU A 581 -17.48 -19.56 34.53
CA LEU A 581 -16.05 -19.55 34.19
C LEU A 581 -15.61 -20.90 33.57
N SER A 582 -15.97 -22.02 34.19
CA SER A 582 -15.58 -23.37 33.74
C SER A 582 -16.17 -23.74 32.37
N THR A 583 -17.41 -23.32 32.08
CA THR A 583 -18.06 -23.55 30.78
C THR A 583 -17.44 -22.69 29.69
N ALA A 584 -17.14 -21.42 29.99
CA ALA A 584 -16.49 -20.50 29.07
C ALA A 584 -15.06 -20.97 28.73
N GLU A 585 -14.29 -21.37 29.74
CA GLU A 585 -12.95 -21.92 29.56
C GLU A 585 -12.98 -23.21 28.72
N ARG A 586 -13.89 -24.15 29.04
CA ARG A 586 -14.03 -25.40 28.27
C ARG A 586 -14.38 -25.11 26.80
N ALA A 587 -15.34 -24.22 26.55
CA ALA A 587 -15.72 -23.83 25.19
C ALA A 587 -14.55 -23.18 24.44
N PHE A 588 -13.79 -22.31 25.12
CA PHE A 588 -12.59 -21.70 24.56
C PHE A 588 -11.51 -22.73 24.21
N ARG A 589 -11.19 -23.67 25.12
CA ARG A 589 -10.22 -24.75 24.86
C ARG A 589 -10.63 -25.62 23.67
N ILE A 590 -11.93 -25.96 23.54
CA ILE A 590 -12.45 -26.71 22.40
C ILE A 590 -12.23 -25.93 21.09
N LYS A 591 -12.59 -24.64 21.07
CA LYS A 591 -12.36 -23.79 19.90
C LYS A 591 -10.88 -23.67 19.55
N LEU A 592 -10.02 -23.43 20.54
CA LEU A 592 -8.56 -23.34 20.36
C LEU A 592 -7.99 -24.59 19.68
N ASN A 593 -8.38 -25.78 20.14
CA ASN A 593 -7.91 -27.05 19.57
C ASN A 593 -8.50 -27.33 18.18
N LYS A 594 -9.68 -26.79 17.86
CA LYS A 594 -10.27 -26.89 16.52
C LYS A 594 -9.52 -26.00 15.53
N ILE A 595 -9.14 -24.78 15.95
CA ILE A 595 -8.43 -23.81 15.11
C ILE A 595 -6.97 -24.25 14.89
N LEU A 596 -6.35 -24.87 15.90
CA LEU A 596 -4.94 -25.30 15.90
C LEU A 596 -4.83 -26.84 16.02
N PRO A 597 -5.18 -27.59 14.96
CA PRO A 597 -5.29 -29.04 15.01
C PRO A 597 -3.95 -29.76 15.24
N ARG A 598 -2.84 -29.27 14.67
CA ARG A 598 -1.51 -29.89 14.81
C ARG A 598 -0.99 -29.72 16.23
N ARG A 599 -1.18 -28.54 16.82
CA ARG A 599 -0.92 -28.32 18.26
C ARG A 599 -1.75 -29.27 19.13
N ALA A 600 -3.03 -29.46 18.80
CA ALA A 600 -3.92 -30.33 19.57
C ALA A 600 -3.50 -31.81 19.50
N ALA A 601 -2.97 -32.26 18.35
CA ALA A 601 -2.49 -33.62 18.17
C ALA A 601 -1.25 -33.92 19.03
N GLN A 602 -0.28 -32.99 19.09
CA GLN A 602 0.95 -33.15 19.88
C GLN A 602 0.68 -33.22 21.40
N GLY A 603 -0.34 -32.51 21.89
CA GLY A 603 -0.77 -32.58 23.29
C GLY A 603 -1.48 -33.88 23.68
N ARG A 604 -1.82 -34.76 22.72
CA ARG A 604 -2.48 -36.05 22.95
C ARG A 604 -1.53 -37.25 22.99
N HIS A 605 -0.26 -37.09 22.61
CA HIS A 605 0.74 -38.14 22.82
C HIS A 605 1.05 -38.25 24.32
N PRO A 606 0.94 -39.45 24.93
CA PRO A 606 1.31 -39.62 26.33
C PRO A 606 2.80 -39.30 26.49
N ARG A 607 3.14 -38.48 27.50
CA ARG A 607 4.53 -38.37 27.95
C ARG A 607 5.05 -39.79 28.21
N PRO A 608 6.26 -40.18 27.75
CA PRO A 608 6.83 -41.45 28.14
C PRO A 608 6.86 -41.49 29.66
N ARG A 609 6.31 -42.56 30.24
CA ARG A 609 6.50 -42.85 31.67
C ARG A 609 8.00 -42.95 31.88
N VAL A 610 8.53 -42.05 32.69
CA VAL A 610 9.85 -42.24 33.30
C VAL A 610 9.67 -43.41 34.26
N GLU A 611 10.28 -44.55 33.93
CA GLU A 611 10.54 -45.63 34.89
C GLU A 611 11.73 -45.26 35.78
#